data_AF-A0A960T2D6-F1
#
_entry.id   AF-A0A960T2D6-F1
#
_cell.length_a   1.000
_cell.length_b   1.000
_cell.length_c   1.000
_cell.angle_alpha   90.00
_cell.angle_beta   90.00
_cell.angle_gamma   90.00
#
_symmetry.space_group_name_H-M   'P 1'
#
loop_
_entity.id
_entity.type
_entity.pdbx_description
1 polymer ?
#
loop_
_entity_poly.entity_id
_entity_poly.type
_entity_poly.pdbx_seq_one_letter_code
_entity_poly.pdbx_strand_id
1 'polypeptide(L)'
;IYVYNICDHEACFAEVGSQAISYTTGVPAMIGAKQMLEGGWRKPGVWNMEQHDPDGFMADLNDHGLPWKFVELDEEQASAFAVA
;
A
#
# COMPACT_ATOMS: atom_id res chain seq x y z
N ILE A 1 8.56 13.61 -3.73
CA ILE A 1 8.72 12.25 -3.17
C ILE A 1 7.87 11.31 -4.00
N TYR A 2 8.44 10.22 -4.49
CA TYR A 2 7.74 9.15 -5.19
C TYR A 2 7.78 7.88 -4.34
N VAL A 3 6.60 7.40 -3.93
CA VAL A 3 6.43 6.19 -3.11
C VAL A 3 5.88 5.08 -3.99
N TYR A 4 6.49 3.90 -3.94
CA TYR A 4 6.11 2.78 -4.80
C TYR A 4 6.37 1.43 -4.13
N ASN A 5 5.69 0.40 -4.63
CA ASN A 5 5.93 -1.01 -4.32
C ASN A 5 6.25 -1.73 -5.64
N ILE A 6 7.14 -2.73 -5.57
CA ILE A 6 7.42 -3.65 -6.67
C ILE A 6 7.00 -5.03 -6.20
N CYS A 7 6.16 -5.69 -7.01
CA CYS A 7 5.58 -6.99 -6.70
C CYS A 7 5.82 -7.94 -7.88
N ASP A 8 6.33 -9.15 -7.58
CA ASP A 8 6.67 -10.15 -8.59
C ASP A 8 5.54 -11.18 -8.74
N HIS A 9 5.16 -11.48 -9.98
CA HIS A 9 4.04 -12.38 -10.27
C HIS A 9 4.31 -13.83 -9.86
N GLU A 10 5.52 -14.33 -10.08
CA GLU A 10 5.88 -15.73 -9.78
C GLU A 10 5.95 -15.93 -8.26
N ALA A 11 6.51 -14.96 -7.53
CA ALA A 11 6.55 -14.97 -6.07
C ALA A 11 5.14 -15.00 -5.45
N CYS A 12 4.22 -14.14 -5.92
CA CYS A 12 2.83 -14.13 -5.46
C CYS A 12 2.12 -15.47 -5.74
N PHE A 13 2.35 -16.04 -6.92
CA PHE A 13 1.76 -17.31 -7.29
C PHE A 13 2.31 -18.47 -6.45
N ALA A 14 3.60 -18.46 -6.15
CA ALA A 14 4.21 -19.46 -5.28
C ALA A 14 3.70 -19.39 -3.83
N GLU A 15 3.42 -18.19 -3.32
CA GLU A 15 2.93 -17.99 -1.95
C GLU A 15 1.44 -18.34 -1.79
N VAL A 16 0.58 -17.76 -2.63
CA VAL A 16 -0.89 -17.82 -2.45
C VAL A 16 -1.65 -18.24 -3.71
N GLY A 17 -0.97 -18.60 -4.80
CA GLY A 17 -1.61 -19.08 -6.03
C GLY A 17 -2.31 -17.99 -6.85
N SER A 18 -1.99 -16.70 -6.62
CA SER A 18 -2.57 -15.59 -7.37
C SER A 18 -1.54 -14.82 -8.18
N GLN A 19 -2.01 -14.04 -9.15
CA GLN A 19 -1.18 -13.04 -9.81
C GLN A 19 -0.92 -11.81 -8.89
N ALA A 20 0.07 -10.97 -9.25
CA ALA A 20 0.48 -9.80 -8.47
C ALA A 20 -0.58 -8.68 -8.34
N ILE A 21 -1.38 -8.39 -9.37
CA ILE A 21 -2.51 -7.43 -9.33
C ILE A 21 -3.57 -7.78 -8.26
N SER A 22 -3.95 -9.06 -8.13
CA SER A 22 -4.85 -9.53 -7.09
C SER A 22 -4.18 -9.49 -5.73
N TYR A 23 -2.90 -9.84 -5.67
CA TYR A 23 -2.11 -9.79 -4.44
C TYR A 23 -1.98 -8.35 -3.91
N THR A 24 -1.60 -7.40 -4.77
CA THR A 24 -1.43 -5.99 -4.43
C THR A 24 -2.74 -5.28 -4.06
N THR A 25 -3.90 -5.86 -4.40
CA THR A 25 -5.20 -5.36 -3.94
C THR A 25 -5.68 -6.09 -2.68
N GLY A 26 -5.47 -7.41 -2.61
CA GLY A 26 -5.94 -8.26 -1.53
C GLY A 26 -5.22 -7.99 -0.20
N VAL A 27 -3.90 -7.78 -0.23
CA VAL A 27 -3.11 -7.46 0.96
C VAL A 27 -3.58 -6.13 1.59
N PRO A 28 -3.68 -5.00 0.87
CA PRO A 28 -4.25 -3.76 1.40
C PRO A 28 -5.68 -3.91 1.94
N ALA A 29 -6.52 -4.73 1.29
CA ALA A 29 -7.89 -4.97 1.77
C ALA A 29 -7.89 -5.67 3.14
N MET A 30 -7.01 -6.65 3.33
CA MET A 30 -6.83 -7.32 4.63
C MET A 30 -6.30 -6.36 5.70
N ILE A 31 -5.24 -5.59 5.40
CA ILE A 31 -4.64 -4.65 6.35
C ILE A 31 -5.65 -3.56 6.76
N GLY A 32 -6.41 -3.01 5.81
CA GLY A 32 -7.46 -2.04 6.12
C GLY A 32 -8.52 -2.62 7.07
N ALA A 33 -8.93 -3.88 6.86
CA ALA A 33 -9.83 -4.57 7.78
C ALA A 33 -9.20 -4.80 9.16
N LYS A 34 -7.92 -5.21 9.22
CA LYS A 34 -7.16 -5.36 10.47
C LYS A 34 -7.14 -4.05 11.26
N GLN A 35 -6.80 -2.93 10.62
CA GLN A 35 -6.80 -1.60 11.25
C GLN A 35 -8.17 -1.19 11.83
N MET A 36 -9.26 -1.58 11.18
CA MET A 36 -10.62 -1.35 11.72
C MET A 36 -10.96 -2.26 12.91
N LEU A 37 -10.50 -3.51 12.89
CA LEU A 37 -10.75 -4.47 13.97
C LEU A 37 -9.91 -4.19 15.22
N GLU A 38 -8.65 -3.79 15.04
CA GLU A 38 -7.72 -3.42 16.11
C GLU A 38 -7.96 -2.00 16.66
N GLY A 39 -8.83 -1.23 15.99
CA GLY A 39 -9.30 0.07 16.45
C GLY A 39 -8.54 1.26 15.90
N GLY A 40 -7.39 1.07 15.24
CA GLY A 40 -6.58 2.15 14.65
C GLY A 40 -7.37 3.02 13.67
N TRP A 41 -8.25 2.41 12.85
CA TRP A 41 -9.08 3.12 11.88
C TRP A 41 -10.58 3.11 12.24
N ARG A 42 -10.96 2.62 13.42
CA ARG A 42 -12.37 2.49 13.81
C ARG A 42 -12.96 3.81 14.29
N LYS A 43 -13.70 4.50 13.42
CA LYS A 43 -14.37 5.78 13.73
C LYS A 43 -15.75 5.88 13.07
N PRO A 44 -16.77 6.49 13.72
CA PRO A 44 -18.06 6.74 13.08
C PRO A 44 -17.93 7.64 11.84
N GLY A 45 -18.68 7.33 10.78
CA GLY A 45 -18.70 8.09 9.53
C GLY A 45 -18.21 7.28 8.34
N VAL A 46 -18.08 7.95 7.20
CA VAL A 46 -17.47 7.40 5.98
C VAL A 46 -16.11 8.06 5.83
N TRP A 47 -15.08 7.24 5.71
CA TRP A 47 -13.69 7.69 5.70
C TRP A 47 -12.95 7.03 4.55
N ASN A 48 -12.10 7.81 3.88
CA ASN A 48 -11.12 7.31 2.93
C ASN A 48 -9.77 7.10 3.65
N MET A 49 -8.87 6.31 3.05
CA MET A 49 -7.61 5.92 3.69
C MET A 49 -6.71 7.10 4.04
N GLU A 50 -6.68 8.15 3.20
CA GLU A 50 -5.84 9.33 3.38
C GLU A 50 -6.26 10.21 4.55
N GLN A 51 -7.43 9.93 5.14
CA GLN A 51 -7.95 10.64 6.31
C GLN A 51 -7.56 9.98 7.64
N HIS A 52 -6.87 8.84 7.58
CA HIS A 52 -6.38 8.10 8.74
C HIS A 52 -4.87 8.28 8.94
N ASP A 53 -4.39 7.92 10.14
CA ASP A 53 -2.97 7.77 10.40
C ASP A 53 -2.40 6.60 9.56
N PRO A 54 -1.42 6.85 8.67
CA PRO A 54 -0.88 5.83 7.79
C PRO A 54 0.12 4.90 8.47
N ASP A 55 0.69 5.25 9.62
CA ASP A 55 1.90 4.59 10.16
C ASP A 55 1.70 3.08 10.37
N GLY A 56 0.59 2.67 10.99
CA GLY A 56 0.28 1.25 11.19
C GLY A 56 0.04 0.48 9.89
N PHE A 57 -0.62 1.11 8.91
CA PHE A 57 -0.89 0.50 7.61
C PHE A 57 0.40 0.32 6.81
N MET A 58 1.28 1.32 6.82
CA MET A 58 2.56 1.29 6.11
C MET A 58 3.56 0.31 6.73
N ALA A 59 3.50 0.11 8.05
CA ALA A 59 4.25 -0.96 8.72
C ALA A 59 3.77 -2.34 8.27
N ASP A 60 2.45 -2.57 8.30
CA ASP A 60 1.84 -3.83 7.90
C ASP A 60 2.06 -4.18 6.42
N LEU A 61 2.16 -3.19 5.52
CA LEU A 61 2.53 -3.42 4.13
C LEU A 61 3.90 -4.11 4.01
N ASN A 62 4.87 -3.70 4.83
CA ASN A 62 6.20 -4.33 4.83
C ASN A 62 6.15 -5.76 5.39
N ASP A 63 5.33 -5.99 6.41
CA ASP A 63 5.22 -7.29 7.08
C ASP A 63 4.41 -8.32 6.28
N HIS A 64 3.44 -7.87 5.48
CA HIS A 64 2.51 -8.72 4.72
C HIS A 64 2.81 -8.79 3.22
N GLY A 65 4.08 -8.60 2.82
CA GLY A 65 4.56 -8.97 1.48
C GLY A 65 4.53 -7.84 0.43
N LEU A 66 4.19 -6.61 0.82
CA LEU A 66 4.23 -5.43 -0.05
C LEU A 66 5.19 -4.35 0.46
N PRO A 67 6.50 -4.65 0.59
CA PRO A 67 7.45 -3.66 1.04
C PRO A 67 7.48 -2.46 0.09
N TRP A 68 7.38 -1.26 0.66
CA TRP A 68 7.38 -0.03 -0.10
C TRP A 68 8.74 0.65 -0.03
N LYS A 69 9.01 1.48 -1.03
CA LYS A 69 10.20 2.32 -1.12
C LYS A 69 9.76 3.73 -1.45
N PHE A 70 10.61 4.69 -1.13
CA PHE A 70 10.43 6.05 -1.58
C PHE A 70 11.74 6.60 -2.14
N VAL A 71 11.61 7.54 -3.07
CA VAL A 71 12.72 8.34 -3.57
C VAL A 71 12.33 9.81 -3.49
N GLU A 72 13.28 10.65 -3.06
CA GLU A 72 13.16 12.09 -3.20
C GLU A 72 13.51 12.45 -4.64
N LEU A 73 12.62 13.21 -5.28
CA LEU A 73 12.80 13.64 -6.66
C LEU A 73 13.18 15.12 -6.66
N ASP A 74 14.07 15.51 -7.56
CA ASP A 74 14.28 16.92 -7.88
C ASP A 74 13.10 17.50 -8.71
N GLU A 75 13.10 18.82 -8.92
CA GLU A 75 12.03 19.51 -9.63
C GLU A 75 11.87 19.04 -11.09
N GLU A 76 12.97 18.69 -11.75
CA GLU A 76 12.97 18.23 -13.15
C GLU A 76 12.37 16.83 -13.25
N GLN A 77 12.83 15.91 -12.39
CA GLN A 77 12.32 14.56 -12.26
C GLN A 77 10.84 14.55 -11.89
N ALA A 78 10.42 15.39 -10.92
CA ALA A 78 9.01 15.49 -10.53
C ALA A 78 8.13 15.99 -11.67
N SER A 79 8.60 16.97 -12.45
CA SER A 79 7.88 17.51 -13.62
C SER A 79 7.67 16.45 -14.71
N ALA A 80 8.59 15.50 -14.86
CA ALA A 80 8.44 14.39 -15.82
C ALA A 80 7.32 13.40 -15.46
N PHE A 81 6.90 13.33 -14.19
CA PHE A 81 5.78 12.49 -13.74
C PHE A 81 4.43 13.23 -13.76
N ALA A 82 4.40 14.52 -14.08
CA ALA A 82 3.15 15.26 -14.21
C ALA A 82 2.38 14.75 -15.45
N VAL A 83 1.31 14.00 -15.20
CA VAL A 83 0.38 13.58 -16.26
C VAL A 83 -0.43 14.81 -16.70
N ALA A 84 -0.42 15.08 -18.00
CA ALA A 84 -1.11 16.23 -18.62
C ALA A 84 -2.64 16.22 -18.44
#